data_AF-A0A2I0WDX4-F1
#
_entry.id   AF-A0A2I0WDX4-F1
#
_cell.length_a   1.000
_cell.length_b   1.000
_cell.length_c   1.000
_cell.angle_alpha   90.00
_cell.angle_beta   90.00
_cell.angle_gamma   90.00
#
_symmetry.space_group_name_H-M   'P 1'
#
loop_
_entity.id
_entity.type
_entity.pdbx_description
1 polymer ?
#
loop_
_entity_poly.entity_id
_entity_poly.type
_entity_poly.pdbx_seq_one_letter_code
_entity_poly.pdbx_strand_id
1 'polypeptide(L)' 'MRYKGKENIREYIMEMFNLVTRLRSLKLELSDDILVHLVLISLHAQFSPFKISYNTQKEKWTLNELIA' A
#
# COMPACT_ATOMS: atom_id res chain seq x y z
N MET A 1 -2.68 7.34 6.20
CA MET A 1 -2.50 6.52 7.42
C MET A 1 -1.03 6.09 7.49
N ARG A 2 -0.47 5.83 8.68
CA ARG A 2 0.88 5.25 8.80
C ARG A 2 0.75 3.96 9.59
N TYR A 3 1.46 2.92 9.16
CA TYR A 3 1.47 1.65 9.87
C TYR A 3 2.12 1.82 11.24
N LYS A 4 1.42 1.41 12.31
CA LYS A 4 1.86 1.63 13.69
C LYS A 4 2.60 0.45 14.31
N GLY A 5 2.84 -0.64 13.56
CA GLY A 5 3.54 -1.82 14.08
C GLY A 5 2.72 -2.70 15.02
N LYS A 6 1.45 -2.35 15.29
CA LYS A 6 0.57 -3.07 16.23
C LYS A 6 -0.42 -4.00 15.53
N GLU A 7 -0.85 -3.64 14.32
CA GLU A 7 -1.79 -4.41 13.51
C GLU A 7 -1.05 -5.33 12.52
N ASN A 8 -1.71 -6.37 12.01
CA ASN A 8 -1.11 -7.20 10.96
C ASN A 8 -0.91 -6.35 9.69
N ILE A 9 0.21 -6.54 8.98
CA ILE A 9 0.47 -5.83 7.72
C ILE A 9 -0.64 -6.05 6.69
N ARG A 10 -1.23 -7.24 6.65
CA ARG A 10 -2.34 -7.57 5.75
C ARG A 10 -3.61 -6.80 6.12
N GLU A 11 -3.92 -6.68 7.41
CA GLU A 11 -5.05 -5.88 7.90
C GLU A 11 -4.86 -4.41 7.55
N TYR A 12 -3.65 -3.87 7.76
CA TYR A 12 -3.29 -2.51 7.38
C TYR A 12 -3.52 -2.23 5.88
N ILE A 13 -3.11 -3.16 5.02
CA ILE A 13 -3.30 -3.04 3.57
C ILE A 13 -4.79 -3.05 3.21
N MET A 14 -5.60 -3.91 3.86
CA MET A 14 -7.04 -3.91 3.67
C MET A 14 -7.71 -2.61 4.13
N GLU A 15 -7.26 -2.02 5.23
CA GLU A 15 -7.75 -0.70 5.69
C GLU A 15 -7.42 0.42 4.69
N MET A 16 -6.21 0.40 4.12
CA MET A 16 -5.80 1.32 3.07
C MET A 16 -6.64 1.15 1.80
N PHE A 17 -6.97 -0.09 1.41
CA PHE A 17 -7.87 -0.37 0.30
C PHE A 17 -9.28 0.17 0.55
N ASN A 18 -9.86 -0.10 1.72
CA ASN A 18 -11.16 0.44 2.12
C ASN A 18 -11.20 1.98 2.08
N LEU A 19 -10.11 2.64 2.48
CA LEU A 19 -9.96 4.10 2.36
C LEU A 19 -10.04 4.55 0.91
N VAL A 20 -9.36 3.87 -0.02
CA VAL A 20 -9.43 4.22 -1.45
C VAL A 20 -10.81 3.96 -2.04
N THR A 21 -11.48 2.87 -1.66
CA THR A 21 -12.87 2.63 -2.09
C THR A 21 -13.79 3.77 -1.65
N ARG A 22 -13.61 4.28 -0.42
CA ARG A 22 -14.33 5.46 0.06
C ARG A 22 -13.98 6.72 -0.72
N LEU A 23 -12.70 6.96 -1.04
CA LEU A 23 -12.29 8.09 -1.88
C LEU A 23 -12.90 8.02 -3.29
N ARG A 24 -12.95 6.84 -3.91
CA ARG A 24 -13.62 6.63 -5.20
C ARG A 24 -15.11 6.98 -5.12
N SER A 25 -15.80 6.64 -4.02
CA SER A 25 -17.20 7.05 -3.82
C SER A 25 -17.40 8.56 -3.75
N LEU A 26 -16.34 9.31 -3.40
CA LEU A 26 -16.31 10.78 -3.38
C LEU A 26 -15.83 11.38 -4.71
N LYS A 27 -15.73 10.57 -5.78
CA LYS A 27 -15.16 10.95 -7.10
C LYS A 27 -13.68 11.35 -7.04
N LEU A 28 -12.97 10.94 -5.99
CA LEU A 28 -11.52 11.08 -5.87
C LEU A 28 -10.89 9.76 -6.30
N GLU A 29 -10.73 9.60 -7.61
CA GLU A 29 -10.12 8.40 -8.18
C GLU A 29 -8.60 8.44 -8.02
N LEU A 30 -8.07 7.39 -7.36
CA LEU A 30 -6.65 7.11 -7.30
C LEU A 30 -6.35 5.91 -8.20
N SER A 31 -5.27 6.01 -8.97
CA SER A 31 -4.76 4.87 -9.72
C SER A 31 -4.19 3.82 -8.77
N ASP A 32 -4.25 2.55 -9.20
CA ASP A 32 -3.73 1.43 -8.40
C ASP A 32 -2.22 1.58 -8.15
N ASP A 33 -1.48 2.15 -9.11
CA ASP A 33 -0.06 2.52 -8.96
C ASP A 33 0.17 3.46 -7.77
N ILE A 34 -0.64 4.51 -7.64
CA ILE A 34 -0.53 5.47 -6.53
C ILE A 34 -0.84 4.78 -5.20
N LEU A 35 -1.77 3.83 -5.21
CA LEU A 35 -2.18 3.08 -4.03
C LEU A 35 -1.04 2.19 -3.50
N VAL A 36 -0.39 1.45 -4.40
CA VAL A 36 0.78 0.62 -4.07
C VAL A 36 1.90 1.48 -3.51
N HIS A 37 2.22 2.60 -4.16
CA HIS A 37 3.20 3.54 -3.65
C HIS A 37 2.82 4.11 -2.27
N LEU A 38 1.55 4.48 -2.08
CA LEU A 38 1.05 5.04 -0.83
C LEU A 38 1.18 4.05 0.33
N VAL A 39 0.82 2.79 0.09
CA VAL A 39 1.01 1.71 1.08
C VAL A 39 2.50 1.59 1.39
N LEU A 40 3.36 1.46 0.38
CA LEU A 40 4.80 1.32 0.58
C LEU A 40 5.38 2.46 1.42
N ILE A 41 5.16 3.73 1.05
CA ILE A 41 5.72 4.87 1.81
C ILE A 41 5.22 4.92 3.26
N SER A 42 4.00 4.44 3.50
CA SER A 42 3.37 4.45 4.82
C SER A 42 3.86 3.34 5.76
N LEU A 43 4.61 2.37 5.25
CA LEU A 43 5.21 1.30 6.05
C LEU A 43 6.33 1.82 6.94
N HIS A 44 6.41 1.22 8.14
CA HIS A 44 7.46 1.49 9.12
C HIS A 44 8.85 1.10 8.58
N ALA A 45 9.92 1.69 9.14
CA ALA A 45 11.30 1.48 8.69
C ALA A 45 11.74 0.00 8.75
N GLN A 46 11.11 -0.82 9.58
CA GLN A 46 11.34 -2.27 9.62
C GLN A 46 11.03 -2.98 8.29
N PHE A 47 10.21 -2.39 7.42
CA PHE A 47 9.90 -2.91 6.08
C PHE A 47 10.75 -2.25 4.98
N SER A 48 11.86 -1.61 5.32
CA SER A 48 12.77 -1.01 4.33
C SER A 48 13.22 -1.99 3.24
N PRO A 49 13.51 -3.28 3.53
CA PRO A 49 13.84 -4.26 2.49
C PRO A 49 12.72 -4.42 1.44
N PHE A 50 11.45 -4.31 1.86
CA PHE A 50 10.29 -4.41 0.98
C PHE A 50 10.22 -3.22 0.01
N LYS A 51 10.47 -2.00 0.51
CA LYS A 51 10.59 -0.78 -0.30
C LYS A 51 11.73 -0.88 -1.32
N ILE A 52 12.89 -1.38 -0.87
CA ILE A 52 14.07 -1.56 -1.73
C ILE A 52 13.74 -2.54 -2.85
N SER A 53 13.14 -3.69 -2.53
CA SER A 53 12.73 -4.70 -3.51
C SER A 53 11.85 -4.10 -4.60
N TYR A 54 10.77 -3.40 -4.21
CA TYR A 54 9.88 -2.73 -5.16
C TYR A 54 10.62 -1.70 -6.03
N ASN A 55 11.48 -0.85 -5.45
CA ASN A 55 12.20 0.18 -6.20
C ASN A 55 13.24 -0.38 -7.18
N THR A 56 13.79 -1.57 -6.90
CA THR A 56 14.79 -2.22 -7.75
C THR A 56 14.19 -3.07 -8.85
N GLN A 57 12.93 -3.46 -8.72
CA GLN A 57 12.21 -4.21 -9.74
C GLN A 57 11.80 -3.28 -10.89
N LYS A 58 11.91 -3.78 -12.12
CA LYS A 58 11.43 -3.04 -13.31
C LYS A 58 9.90 -3.07 -13.43
N GLU A 59 9.29 -4.13 -12.92
CA GLU A 59 7.83 -4.32 -12.94
C GLU A 59 7.22 -3.69 -11.69
N LYS A 60 6.08 -3.01 -11.88
CA LYS A 60 5.31 -2.47 -10.77
C LYS A 60 4.48 -3.59 -10.16
N TRP A 61 4.46 -3.64 -8.83
CA TRP A 61 3.55 -4.54 -8.14
C TRP A 61 2.10 -4.09 -8.30
N THR A 62 1.25 -5.10 -8.44
CA THR A 62 -0.19 -4.99 -8.35
C THR A 62 -0.63 -5.05 -6.88
N LEU A 63 -1.87 -4.62 -6.63
CA LEU A 63 -2.46 -4.73 -5.29
C LEU A 63 -2.56 -6.18 -4.80
N ASN A 64 -2.79 -7.13 -5.71
CA ASN A 64 -2.89 -8.54 -5.37
C ASN A 64 -1.53 -9.09 -4.90
N GLU A 65 -0.44 -8.70 -5.55
CA GLU A 65 0.92 -9.07 -5.13
C GLU A 65 1.31 -8.44 -3.79
N LEU A 66 0.73 -7.28 -3.45
CA LEU A 66 0.95 -6.64 -2.17
C LEU A 66 0.24 -7.35 -1.00
N ILE A 67 -0.86 -8.06 -1.29
CA ILE A 67 -1.72 -8.74 -0.29
C ILE A 67 -1.34 -10.22 -0.12
N ALA A 68 -0.71 -10.83 -1.14
CA ALA A 68 -0.31 -12.23 -1.20
C ALA A 68 0.77 -12.58 -0.16
#